data_AF-A0A350R7Z3-F1
#
_entry.id   AF-A0A350R7Z3-F1
#
_cell.length_a   1.000
_cell.length_b   1.000
_cell.length_c   1.000
_cell.angle_alpha   90.00
_cell.angle_beta   90.00
_cell.angle_gamma   90.00
#
_symmetry.space_group_name_H-M   'P 1'
#
loop_
_entity.id
_entity.type
_entity.pdbx_description
1 polymer ?
#
loop_
_entity_poly.entity_id
_entity_poly.type
_entity_poly.pdbx_seq_one_letter_code
_entity_poly.pdbx_strand_id
1 'polypeptide(L)'
;MTISKSVIALSVASVVLGGFFLAKPVSAKWGDPAVRGANYSEERHTAMQAAFDGKNYDAWVKLMEDRPIVNSVTRENFAKFVEAHALAVDQKIDQANAIRAEIGLPPIGQRLGTGNGMRRGMGR
;
A
#
# COMPACT_ATOMS: atom_id res chain seq x y z
N MET A 1 17.71 -15.16 40.54
CA MET A 1 16.75 -14.08 40.22
C MET A 1 17.23 -12.84 40.94
N THR A 2 17.95 -11.96 40.23
CA THR A 2 18.69 -10.84 40.81
C THR A 2 18.35 -9.57 40.04
N ILE A 3 17.66 -8.66 40.70
CA ILE A 3 17.43 -7.28 40.22
C ILE A 3 18.15 -6.37 41.22
N SER A 4 19.01 -5.46 40.73
CA SER A 4 18.92 -4.05 41.13
C SER A 4 19.87 -3.11 40.38
N LYS A 5 19.25 -2.04 39.86
CA LYS A 5 19.60 -0.61 39.93
C LYS A 5 20.96 -0.17 39.39
N SER A 6 20.95 0.27 38.13
CA SER A 6 21.92 1.23 37.61
C SER A 6 21.20 2.51 37.19
N VAL A 7 21.20 3.51 38.09
CA VAL A 7 20.87 4.89 37.75
C VAL A 7 22.11 5.49 37.11
N ILE A 8 22.03 5.82 35.83
CA ILE A 8 23.02 6.68 35.16
C ILE A 8 22.27 7.88 34.63
N ALA A 9 22.18 8.90 35.48
CA ALA A 9 21.87 10.25 35.06
C ALA A 9 23.10 10.80 34.34
N LEU A 10 23.01 11.02 33.04
CA LEU A 10 24.02 11.74 32.27
C LEU A 10 23.36 12.96 31.63
N SER A 11 23.30 14.04 32.42
CA SER A 11 23.03 15.38 31.97
C SER A 11 24.25 15.94 31.25
N VAL A 12 24.17 16.12 29.94
CA VAL A 12 25.01 17.08 29.21
C VAL A 12 24.11 17.90 28.30
N ALA A 13 23.87 19.14 28.71
CA ALA A 13 23.33 20.18 27.88
C ALA A 13 24.42 20.64 26.90
N SER A 14 24.12 20.62 25.60
CA SER A 14 24.91 21.29 24.57
C SER A 14 23.95 21.89 23.58
N VAL A 15 23.66 23.18 23.80
CA VAL A 15 22.94 24.05 22.87
C VAL A 15 23.78 24.15 21.60
N VAL A 16 23.31 23.53 20.52
CA VAL A 16 23.81 23.79 19.16
C VAL A 16 22.70 24.48 18.39
N LEU A 17 22.77 25.80 18.35
CA LEU A 17 22.05 26.66 17.41
C LEU A 17 22.66 26.46 16.02
N GLY A 18 22.28 25.38 15.34
CA GLY A 18 22.59 25.13 13.93
C GLY A 18 21.30 25.17 13.14
N GLY A 19 21.18 26.13 12.21
CA GLY A 19 19.96 26.46 11.48
C GLY A 19 19.19 25.25 10.97
N PHE A 20 17.98 25.06 11.52
CA PHE A 20 17.02 24.09 11.02
C PHE A 20 16.52 24.61 9.67
N PHE A 21 17.10 24.12 8.58
CA PHE A 21 16.44 24.19 7.29
C PHE A 21 15.09 23.50 7.46
N LEU A 22 14.02 24.30 7.48
CA LEU A 22 12.64 23.83 7.42
C LEU A 22 12.43 23.18 6.05
N ALA A 23 12.90 21.95 5.89
CA ALA A 23 12.43 21.06 4.86
C ALA A 23 10.94 20.87 5.14
N LYS A 24 10.10 21.67 4.48
CA LYS A 24 8.67 21.41 4.42
C LYS A 24 8.54 19.98 3.91
N PRO A 25 7.93 19.05 4.66
CA PRO A 25 7.55 17.80 4.07
C PRO A 25 6.63 18.18 2.89
N VAL A 26 7.10 17.99 1.66
CA VAL A 26 6.21 17.73 0.55
C VAL A 26 5.56 16.41 0.92
N SER A 27 4.52 16.51 1.75
CA SER A 27 3.46 15.54 1.69
C SER A 27 2.96 15.69 0.27
N ALA A 28 3.39 14.76 -0.59
CA ALA A 28 2.72 14.50 -1.84
C ALA A 28 1.31 14.11 -1.40
N LYS A 29 0.45 15.11 -1.25
CA LYS A 29 -0.89 15.01 -0.72
C LYS A 29 -1.58 13.99 -1.61
N TRP A 30 -1.62 12.74 -1.17
CA TRP A 30 -2.52 11.74 -1.73
C TRP A 30 -3.88 12.42 -1.76
N GLY A 31 -4.53 12.38 -2.93
CA GLY A 31 -5.69 13.21 -3.24
C GLY A 31 -6.74 13.20 -2.13
N ASP A 32 -7.62 14.20 -2.15
CA ASP A 32 -8.66 14.35 -1.14
C ASP A 32 -9.37 13.00 -0.87
N PRO A 33 -9.30 12.46 0.37
CA PRO A 33 -9.90 11.16 0.70
C PRO A 33 -11.43 11.14 0.55
N ALA A 34 -12.07 12.32 0.46
CA ALA A 34 -13.48 12.43 0.11
C ALA A 34 -13.74 12.17 -1.39
N VAL A 35 -12.73 12.31 -2.25
CA VAL A 35 -12.85 12.10 -3.69
C VAL A 35 -12.73 10.61 -4.00
N ARG A 36 -13.88 9.96 -4.06
CA ARG A 36 -13.99 8.56 -4.48
C ARG A 36 -13.88 8.48 -6.01
N GLY A 37 -13.14 7.50 -6.52
CA GLY A 37 -12.97 7.32 -7.97
C GLY A 37 -14.30 6.99 -8.66
N ALA A 38 -14.42 7.26 -9.96
CA ALA A 38 -15.65 7.03 -10.75
C ALA A 38 -16.21 5.59 -10.71
N ASN A 39 -15.43 4.62 -10.22
CA ASN A 39 -15.82 3.22 -10.06
C ASN A 39 -16.20 2.86 -8.60
N TYR A 40 -16.34 3.84 -7.70
CA TYR A 40 -16.72 3.60 -6.32
C TYR A 40 -18.25 3.65 -6.18
N SER A 41 -18.83 2.59 -5.62
CA SER A 41 -20.15 2.60 -4.98
C SER A 41 -20.04 1.98 -3.59
N GLU A 42 -20.86 2.41 -2.63
CA GLU A 42 -20.83 1.88 -1.26
C GLU A 42 -21.17 0.40 -1.22
N GLU A 43 -22.16 -0.02 -2.01
CA GLU A 43 -22.53 -1.43 -2.16
C GLU A 43 -21.35 -2.28 -2.62
N ARG A 44 -20.62 -1.83 -3.64
CA ARG A 44 -19.44 -2.55 -4.16
C ARG A 44 -18.27 -2.52 -3.18
N HIS A 45 -18.11 -1.46 -2.40
CA HIS A 45 -17.09 -1.39 -1.36
C HIS A 45 -17.39 -2.40 -0.23
N THR A 46 -18.62 -2.42 0.27
CA THR A 46 -19.07 -3.35 1.30
C THR A 46 -18.96 -4.80 0.85
N ALA A 47 -19.40 -5.11 -0.38
CA ALA A 47 -19.27 -6.45 -0.95
C ALA A 47 -17.80 -6.89 -1.08
N MET A 48 -16.91 -5.96 -1.45
CA MET A 48 -15.48 -6.22 -1.53
C MET A 48 -14.87 -6.49 -0.15
N GLN A 49 -15.26 -5.70 0.86
CA GLN A 49 -14.77 -5.86 2.22
C GLN A 49 -15.20 -7.21 2.81
N ALA A 50 -16.46 -7.59 2.64
CA ALA A 50 -16.95 -8.91 3.03
C ALA A 50 -16.19 -10.06 2.33
N ALA A 51 -15.83 -9.89 1.05
CA ALA A 51 -15.04 -10.88 0.33
C ALA A 51 -13.61 -11.01 0.90
N PHE A 52 -12.99 -9.90 1.32
CA PHE A 52 -11.68 -9.90 1.96
C PHE A 52 -11.72 -10.47 3.38
N ASP A 53 -12.67 -10.06 4.21
CA ASP A 53 -12.82 -10.53 5.59
C ASP A 53 -13.09 -12.04 5.63
N GLY A 54 -13.94 -12.53 4.72
CA GLY A 54 -14.24 -13.95 4.58
C GLY A 54 -13.22 -14.75 3.78
N LYS A 55 -12.14 -14.12 3.26
CA LYS A 55 -11.19 -14.70 2.31
C LYS A 55 -11.90 -15.47 1.16
N ASN A 56 -13.03 -14.94 0.70
CA ASN A 56 -13.87 -15.58 -0.30
C ASN A 56 -13.45 -15.18 -1.72
N TYR A 57 -12.59 -16.01 -2.32
CA TYR A 57 -12.10 -15.83 -3.70
C TYR A 57 -13.25 -15.78 -4.72
N ASP A 58 -14.25 -16.65 -4.60
CA ASP A 58 -15.33 -16.74 -5.60
C ASP A 58 -16.21 -15.47 -5.60
N ALA A 59 -16.46 -14.91 -4.41
CA ALA A 59 -17.14 -13.61 -4.28
C ALA A 59 -16.26 -12.47 -4.83
N TRP A 60 -14.97 -12.49 -4.54
CA TRP A 60 -14.02 -11.49 -5.03
C TRP A 60 -13.90 -11.47 -6.56
N VAL A 61 -13.80 -12.64 -7.21
CA VAL A 61 -13.70 -12.75 -8.67
C VAL A 61 -14.94 -12.14 -9.35
N LYS A 62 -16.14 -12.42 -8.85
CA LYS A 62 -17.38 -11.81 -9.40
C LYS A 62 -17.37 -10.29 -9.36
N LEU A 63 -16.76 -9.70 -8.32
CA LEU A 63 -16.63 -8.24 -8.18
C LEU A 63 -15.50 -7.63 -9.04
N MET A 64 -14.66 -8.49 -9.63
CA MET A 64 -13.42 -8.12 -10.32
C MET A 64 -13.32 -8.73 -11.73
N GLU A 65 -14.36 -9.40 -12.23
CA GLU A 65 -14.34 -10.20 -13.46
C GLU A 65 -13.87 -9.39 -14.70
N ASP A 66 -14.26 -8.12 -14.78
CA ASP A 66 -13.86 -7.21 -15.86
C ASP A 66 -12.45 -6.59 -15.69
N ARG A 67 -11.68 -7.02 -14.69
CA ARG A 67 -10.37 -6.42 -14.35
C ARG A 67 -9.23 -7.41 -14.67
N PRO A 68 -8.12 -6.95 -15.27
CA PRO A 68 -7.01 -7.83 -15.63
C PRO A 68 -6.34 -8.53 -14.44
N ILE A 69 -6.57 -8.06 -13.21
CA ILE A 69 -6.01 -8.63 -11.99
C ILE A 69 -6.57 -10.02 -11.65
N VAL A 70 -7.78 -10.38 -12.12
CA VAL A 70 -8.32 -11.75 -11.93
C VAL A 70 -7.51 -12.81 -12.68
N ASN A 71 -6.70 -12.42 -13.67
CA ASN A 71 -5.82 -13.35 -14.38
C ASN A 71 -4.55 -13.71 -13.60
N SER A 72 -4.18 -12.91 -12.60
CA SER A 72 -2.95 -13.10 -11.82
C SER A 72 -3.23 -13.55 -10.38
N VAL A 73 -4.42 -13.27 -9.86
CA VAL A 73 -4.84 -13.74 -8.54
C VAL A 73 -5.62 -15.04 -8.71
N THR A 74 -5.12 -16.12 -8.14
CA THR A 74 -5.73 -17.44 -8.10
C THR A 74 -6.26 -17.76 -6.70
N ARG A 75 -7.06 -18.81 -6.56
CA ARG A 75 -7.54 -19.27 -5.24
C ARG A 75 -6.39 -19.56 -4.27
N GLU A 76 -5.25 -20.03 -4.77
CA GLU A 76 -4.07 -20.40 -3.97
C GLU A 76 -3.32 -19.18 -3.43
N ASN A 77 -3.23 -18.10 -4.23
CA ASN A 77 -2.52 -16.88 -3.82
C ASN A 77 -3.45 -15.82 -3.21
N PHE A 78 -4.76 -16.04 -3.23
CA PHE A 78 -5.76 -15.08 -2.74
C PHE A 78 -5.53 -14.68 -1.28
N ALA A 79 -5.18 -15.62 -0.39
CA ALA A 79 -4.93 -15.30 1.01
C ALA A 79 -3.79 -14.28 1.19
N LYS A 80 -2.69 -14.44 0.44
CA LYS A 80 -1.57 -13.49 0.41
C LYS A 80 -1.97 -12.17 -0.24
N PHE A 81 -2.84 -12.21 -1.25
CA PHE A 81 -3.39 -10.99 -1.86
C PHE A 81 -4.22 -10.17 -0.87
N VAL A 82 -5.07 -10.82 -0.05
CA VAL A 82 -5.84 -10.16 1.02
C VAL A 82 -4.90 -9.54 2.07
N GLU A 83 -3.84 -10.25 2.45
CA GLU A 83 -2.83 -9.74 3.39
C GLU A 83 -2.13 -8.50 2.83
N ALA A 84 -1.69 -8.54 1.57
CA ALA A 84 -1.11 -7.38 0.89
C ALA A 84 -2.08 -6.20 0.83
N HIS A 85 -3.38 -6.46 0.61
CA HIS A 85 -4.42 -5.42 0.64
C HIS A 85 -4.55 -4.79 2.04
N ALA A 86 -4.59 -5.60 3.11
CA ALA A 86 -4.65 -5.10 4.48
C ALA A 86 -3.44 -4.22 4.83
N LEU A 87 -2.23 -4.65 4.46
CA LEU A 87 -1.02 -3.85 4.64
C LEU A 87 -1.06 -2.53 3.86
N ALA A 88 -1.63 -2.54 2.66
CA ALA A 88 -1.79 -1.33 1.86
C ALA A 88 -2.76 -0.32 2.50
N VAL A 89 -3.86 -0.81 3.08
CA VAL A 89 -4.82 0.02 3.85
C VAL A 89 -4.12 0.67 5.04
N ASP A 90 -3.26 -0.09 5.73
CA ASP A 90 -2.41 0.37 6.83
C ASP A 90 -1.26 1.32 6.40
N GLN A 91 -1.20 1.74 5.13
CA GLN A 91 -0.11 2.55 4.56
C GLN A 91 1.28 1.87 4.56
N LYS A 92 1.34 0.55 4.80
CA LYS A 92 2.56 -0.27 4.77
C LYS A 92 2.84 -0.76 3.35
N ILE A 93 3.01 0.18 2.43
CA ILE A 93 3.12 -0.09 0.98
C ILE A 93 4.30 -1.00 0.64
N ASP A 94 5.46 -0.82 1.30
CA ASP A 94 6.64 -1.65 1.03
C ASP A 94 6.42 -3.12 1.37
N GLN A 95 5.76 -3.40 2.51
CA GLN A 95 5.43 -4.76 2.93
C GLN A 95 4.36 -5.36 2.02
N ALA A 96 3.34 -4.58 1.67
CA ALA A 96 2.33 -5.01 0.70
C ALA A 96 2.95 -5.36 -0.67
N ASN A 97 3.91 -4.56 -1.13
CA ASN A 97 4.63 -4.81 -2.38
C ASN A 97 5.52 -6.04 -2.33
N ALA A 98 6.17 -6.33 -1.20
CA ALA A 98 6.95 -7.55 -1.01
C ALA A 98 6.07 -8.80 -1.21
N ILE A 99 4.91 -8.85 -0.54
CA ILE A 99 3.97 -9.96 -0.69
C ILE A 99 3.45 -10.05 -2.12
N ARG A 100 3.12 -8.92 -2.76
CA ARG A 100 2.68 -8.89 -4.16
C ARG A 100 3.74 -9.44 -5.11
N ALA A 101 5.01 -9.09 -4.92
CA ALA A 101 6.11 -9.62 -5.70
C ALA A 101 6.24 -11.15 -5.54
N GLU A 102 6.08 -11.68 -4.32
CA GLU A 102 6.10 -13.13 -4.09
C GLU A 102 5.01 -13.88 -4.86
N ILE A 103 3.84 -13.26 -5.04
CA ILE A 103 2.70 -13.85 -5.77
C ILE A 103 2.65 -13.43 -7.24
N GLY A 104 3.72 -12.82 -7.77
CA GLY A 104 3.84 -12.44 -9.17
C GLY A 104 2.98 -11.24 -9.59
N LEU A 105 2.51 -10.44 -8.63
CA LEU A 105 1.75 -9.21 -8.89
C LEU A 105 2.67 -7.99 -8.95
N PRO A 106 2.36 -7.00 -9.81
CA PRO A 106 3.11 -5.76 -9.83
C PRO A 106 2.86 -4.94 -8.55
N PRO A 107 3.81 -4.07 -8.17
CA PRO A 107 3.67 -3.11 -7.09
C PRO A 107 2.39 -2.29 -7.16
N ILE A 108 1.87 -1.92 -5.99
CA ILE A 108 0.73 -1.01 -5.85
C ILE A 108 1.07 0.33 -6.48
N GLY A 109 0.16 0.88 -7.28
CA GLY A 109 0.36 2.13 -8.03
C GLY A 109 1.03 1.94 -9.41
N GLN A 110 1.59 0.76 -9.69
CA GLN A 110 2.04 0.41 -11.03
C GLN A 110 0.86 -0.19 -11.83
N ARG A 111 0.42 0.49 -12.88
CA ARG A 111 -0.71 0.05 -13.70
C ARG A 111 -0.39 -1.31 -14.35
N LEU A 112 -1.21 -2.33 -14.11
CA LEU A 112 -1.34 -3.52 -14.98
C LEU A 112 -1.89 -3.03 -16.34
N GLY A 113 -1.04 -2.50 -17.20
CA GLY A 113 -1.47 -1.98 -18.51
C GLY A 113 -0.75 -0.73 -19.00
N THR A 114 0.58 -0.66 -18.89
CA THR A 114 1.36 0.32 -19.66
C THR A 114 2.55 -0.36 -20.33
N GLY A 115 2.27 -1.35 -21.17
CA GLY A 115 3.04 -1.49 -22.40
C GLY A 115 2.60 -0.36 -23.34
N ASN A 116 3.52 0.51 -23.73
CA ASN A 116 3.37 1.72 -24.55
C ASN A 116 2.98 3.02 -23.81
N GLY A 117 3.98 3.87 -23.61
CA GLY A 117 3.83 5.26 -23.21
C GLY A 117 5.16 6.01 -23.10
N MET A 118 6.27 5.29 -22.87
CA MET A 118 7.62 5.87 -22.82
C MET A 118 8.42 5.54 -24.09
N ARG A 119 7.90 5.92 -25.27
CA ARG A 119 8.71 5.97 -26.51
C ARG A 119 8.36 7.23 -27.30
N ARG A 120 9.40 8.02 -27.58
CA ARG A 120 9.48 9.20 -28.45
C ARG A 120 8.99 10.53 -27.87
N GLY A 121 9.74 11.00 -26.88
CA GLY A 121 10.00 12.43 -26.66
C GLY A 121 11.49 12.74 -26.78
N MET A 122 12.15 12.31 -27.86
CA MET A 122 13.50 12.77 -28.19
C MET A 122 13.69 12.68 -29.71
N GLY A 123 13.73 13.85 -30.35
CA GLY A 123 13.99 14.01 -31.78
C GLY A 123 12.89 14.76 -32.53
N ARG A 124 12.87 16.08 -32.41
CA ARG A 124 13.38 17.02 -33.43
C ARG A 124 13.61 18.37 -32.80
#